data_AF-A0A5A7VCU6-F1
#
_entry.id   AF-A0A5A7VCU6-F1
#
_cell.length_a   1.000
_cell.length_b   1.000
_cell.length_c   1.000
_cell.angle_alpha   90.00
_cell.angle_beta   90.00
_cell.angle_gamma   90.00
#
_symmetry.space_group_name_H-M   'P 1'
#
loop_
_entity.id
_entity.type
_entity.pdbx_description
1 polymer ?
#
loop_
_entity_poly.entity_id
_entity_poly.type
_entity_poly.pdbx_seq_one_letter_code
_entity_poly.pdbx_strand_id
1 'polypeptide(L)'
;MSASRFIKCVTVGDGAVGKTCMLISYTSNTFPTDYVPTVFDNFSANVVVDGSTVNLGLWDTAGQEDYNRLRPLSYRGADVFILAFSLISKASYENVAKKWIPELRHYAPGVPIVLVGTKLDLRDDKQFFVDHPGAVPISTVQGEELRKVIGAPAYIECSSKTQQAWHPSNVKGVFDAAIKVKDDAFARAKGTTTSYVLTFFSAYLQSHVIPRKWQMMDQNHISQADIPRCK
;
A
#
# COMPACT_ATOMS: atom_id res chain seq x y z
N MET A 1 10.94 -5.13 29.31
CA MET A 1 10.13 -5.71 28.23
C MET A 1 9.71 -4.55 27.32
N SER A 2 10.14 -4.53 26.06
CA SER A 2 9.70 -3.51 25.10
C SER A 2 8.18 -3.65 24.94
N ALA A 3 7.42 -2.57 25.14
CA ALA A 3 5.98 -2.59 24.95
C ALA A 3 5.68 -3.04 23.51
N SER A 4 4.81 -4.05 23.33
CA SER A 4 4.39 -4.48 22.01
C SER A 4 3.74 -3.29 21.29
N ARG A 5 4.26 -2.95 20.10
CA ARG A 5 3.79 -1.78 19.37
C ARG A 5 2.53 -2.15 18.60
N PHE A 6 1.41 -1.54 18.96
CA PHE A 6 0.16 -1.69 18.22
C PHE A 6 0.06 -0.67 17.07
N ILE A 7 -0.39 -1.11 15.89
CA ILE A 7 -0.73 -0.24 14.76
C ILE A 7 -2.13 -0.60 14.27
N LYS A 8 -3.02 0.38 14.26
CA LYS A 8 -4.35 0.28 13.66
C LYS A 8 -4.30 0.68 12.18
N CYS A 9 -4.50 -0.30 11.31
CA CYS A 9 -4.62 -0.11 9.87
C CYS A 9 -6.08 -0.24 9.45
N VAL A 10 -6.61 0.77 8.76
CA VAL A 10 -7.98 0.75 8.25
C VAL A 10 -7.97 0.69 6.73
N THR A 11 -8.67 -0.31 6.16
CA THR A 11 -8.72 -0.52 4.71
C THR A 11 -10.03 0.03 4.15
N VAL A 12 -9.95 0.93 3.17
CA VAL A 12 -11.08 1.60 2.52
C VAL A 12 -10.93 1.56 0.99
N GLY A 13 -11.99 1.91 0.27
CA GLY A 13 -12.06 1.80 -1.19
C GLY A 13 -13.41 1.25 -1.64
N ASP A 14 -13.68 1.33 -2.95
CA ASP A 14 -14.97 0.93 -3.53
C ASP A 14 -15.38 -0.51 -3.20
N GLY A 15 -16.67 -0.81 -3.36
CA GLY A 15 -17.18 -2.17 -3.32
C GLY A 15 -16.44 -3.08 -4.33
N ALA A 16 -16.27 -4.36 -3.97
CA ALA A 16 -15.69 -5.40 -4.84
C ALA A 16 -14.27 -5.15 -5.40
N VAL A 17 -13.53 -4.14 -4.92
CA VAL A 17 -12.13 -3.92 -5.33
C VAL A 17 -11.17 -4.96 -4.77
N GLY A 18 -11.53 -5.71 -3.72
CA GLY A 18 -10.70 -6.79 -3.17
C GLY A 18 -10.04 -6.50 -1.82
N LYS A 19 -10.58 -5.56 -1.03
CA LYS A 19 -10.11 -5.23 0.34
C LYS A 19 -10.07 -6.45 1.25
N THR A 20 -11.19 -7.15 1.36
CA THR A 20 -11.36 -8.35 2.18
C THR A 20 -10.44 -9.48 1.74
N CYS A 21 -10.34 -9.74 0.42
CA CYS A 21 -9.42 -10.74 -0.12
C CYS A 21 -7.97 -10.43 0.26
N MET A 22 -7.57 -9.15 0.21
CA MET A 22 -6.22 -8.72 0.59
C MET A 22 -5.94 -8.95 2.08
N LEU A 23 -6.88 -8.61 2.96
CA LEU A 23 -6.73 -8.79 4.42
C LEU A 23 -6.72 -10.27 4.82
N ILE A 24 -7.60 -11.08 4.23
CA ILE A 24 -7.64 -12.53 4.44
C ILE A 24 -6.33 -13.15 3.93
N SER A 25 -5.94 -12.89 2.68
CA SER A 25 -4.69 -13.42 2.13
C SER A 25 -3.45 -13.06 2.93
N TYR A 26 -3.43 -11.89 3.55
CA TYR A 26 -2.35 -11.51 4.45
C TYR A 26 -2.34 -12.28 5.77
N THR A 27 -3.51 -12.53 6.34
CA THR A 27 -3.64 -13.09 7.70
C THR A 27 -3.67 -14.61 7.71
N SER A 28 -4.18 -15.24 6.65
CA SER A 28 -4.35 -16.69 6.55
C SER A 28 -3.46 -17.37 5.51
N ASN A 29 -2.73 -16.62 4.68
CA ASN A 29 -2.03 -17.14 3.48
C ASN A 29 -2.96 -17.94 2.55
N THR A 30 -4.26 -17.61 2.53
CA THR A 30 -5.25 -18.25 1.65
C THR A 30 -6.05 -17.21 0.87
N PHE A 31 -6.55 -17.59 -0.30
CA PHE A 31 -7.47 -16.75 -1.07
C PHE A 31 -8.90 -17.25 -0.83
N PRO A 32 -9.84 -16.40 -0.37
CA PRO A 32 -11.22 -16.81 -0.16
C PRO A 32 -11.90 -17.10 -1.50
N THR A 33 -12.50 -18.29 -1.64
CA THR A 33 -13.19 -18.71 -2.88
C THR A 33 -14.64 -18.22 -2.93
N ASP A 34 -15.27 -18.04 -1.76
CA ASP A 34 -16.64 -17.54 -1.66
C ASP A 34 -16.64 -16.03 -1.40
N TYR A 35 -17.38 -15.29 -2.22
CA TYR A 35 -17.55 -13.85 -2.02
C TYR A 35 -18.69 -13.57 -1.06
N VAL A 36 -18.35 -13.10 0.14
CA VAL A 36 -19.30 -12.55 1.11
C VAL A 36 -19.04 -11.04 1.25
N PRO A 37 -20.01 -10.16 0.95
CA PRO A 37 -19.84 -8.72 1.14
C PRO A 37 -19.57 -8.35 2.60
N THR A 38 -18.44 -7.67 2.86
CA THR A 38 -18.11 -7.23 4.22
C THR A 38 -18.96 -6.05 4.66
N VAL A 39 -19.48 -6.14 5.88
CA VAL A 39 -20.02 -5.00 6.64
C VAL A 39 -18.89 -4.37 7.46
N PHE A 40 -18.28 -5.17 8.33
CA PHE A 40 -17.12 -4.80 9.13
C PHE A 40 -16.47 -6.05 9.73
N ASP A 41 -15.15 -6.18 9.63
CA ASP A 41 -14.38 -7.26 10.27
C ASP A 41 -13.06 -6.73 10.82
N ASN A 42 -12.59 -7.31 11.92
CA ASN A 42 -11.31 -7.00 12.53
C ASN A 42 -10.41 -8.24 12.52
N PHE A 43 -9.23 -8.10 11.94
CA PHE A 43 -8.18 -9.11 11.99
C PHE A 43 -6.96 -8.58 12.75
N SER A 44 -6.05 -9.46 13.15
CA SER A 44 -4.77 -9.07 13.74
C SER A 44 -3.65 -9.95 13.21
N ALA A 45 -2.50 -9.35 12.94
CA ALA A 45 -1.28 -10.07 12.56
C ALA A 45 -0.09 -9.56 13.38
N ASN A 46 0.78 -10.46 13.81
CA ASN A 46 2.06 -10.09 14.42
C ASN A 46 3.14 -10.08 13.34
N VAL A 47 3.86 -8.96 13.22
CA VAL A 47 4.92 -8.76 12.23
C VAL A 47 6.21 -8.39 12.96
N VAL A 48 7.33 -9.00 12.58
CA VAL A 48 8.64 -8.62 13.13
C VAL A 48 9.26 -7.56 12.20
N VAL A 49 9.54 -6.38 12.74
CA VAL A 49 10.20 -5.26 12.05
C VAL A 49 11.38 -4.82 12.89
N ASP A 50 12.58 -4.83 12.31
CA ASP A 50 13.84 -4.47 12.98
C ASP A 50 14.05 -5.20 14.33
N GLY A 51 13.69 -6.49 14.37
CA GLY A 51 13.79 -7.32 15.58
C GLY A 51 12.73 -7.05 16.65
N SER A 52 11.79 -6.12 16.41
CA SER A 52 10.67 -5.82 17.31
C SER A 52 9.35 -6.32 16.75
N THR A 53 8.53 -6.94 17.61
CA THR A 53 7.19 -7.38 17.22
C THR A 53 6.21 -6.21 17.21
N VAL A 54 5.58 -6.00 16.06
CA VAL A 54 4.48 -5.08 15.83
C VAL A 54 3.19 -5.88 15.74
N ASN A 55 2.19 -5.51 16.54
CA ASN A 55 0.84 -6.05 16.40
C ASN A 55 0.04 -5.13 15.47
N LEU A 56 -0.30 -5.65 14.30
CA LEU A 56 -1.06 -4.92 13.29
C LEU A 56 -2.53 -5.33 13.41
N GLY A 57 -3.36 -4.42 13.90
CA GLY A 57 -4.80 -4.59 13.82
C GLY A 57 -5.32 -4.09 12.47
N LEU A 58 -6.18 -4.88 11.84
CA LEU A 58 -6.64 -4.71 10.47
C LEU A 58 -8.15 -4.55 10.46
N TRP A 59 -8.63 -3.36 10.12
CA TRP A 59 -10.04 -3.02 10.02
C TRP A 59 -10.48 -3.13 8.56
N ASP A 60 -11.29 -4.13 8.23
CA ASP A 60 -11.98 -4.23 6.95
C ASP A 60 -13.25 -3.39 6.97
N THR A 61 -13.54 -2.69 5.88
CA THR A 61 -14.71 -1.80 5.81
C THR A 61 -15.54 -2.01 4.56
N ALA A 62 -16.86 -1.86 4.69
CA ALA A 62 -17.76 -1.86 3.55
C ALA A 62 -17.43 -0.72 2.56
N GLY A 63 -17.28 -1.07 1.28
CA GLY A 63 -17.05 -0.09 0.20
C GLY A 63 -18.32 0.47 -0.45
N GLN A 64 -19.49 -0.01 -0.03
CA GLN A 64 -20.79 0.38 -0.58
C GLN A 64 -21.29 1.66 0.06
N GLU A 65 -22.11 2.41 -0.68
CA GLU A 65 -22.59 3.74 -0.25
C GLU A 65 -23.55 3.68 0.93
N ASP A 66 -24.31 2.59 1.05
CA ASP A 66 -25.23 2.33 2.16
C ASP A 66 -24.55 2.40 3.53
N TYR A 67 -23.23 2.18 3.57
CA TYR A 67 -22.43 2.20 4.79
C TYR A 67 -21.64 3.50 4.99
N ASN A 68 -21.84 4.54 4.17
CA ASN A 68 -21.11 5.81 4.27
C ASN A 68 -21.21 6.48 5.64
N ARG A 69 -22.31 6.27 6.38
CA ARG A 69 -22.49 6.82 7.75
C ARG A 69 -21.84 5.97 8.84
N LEU A 70 -21.68 4.66 8.61
CA LEU A 70 -21.13 3.72 9.58
C LEU A 70 -19.61 3.60 9.45
N ARG A 71 -19.10 3.62 8.22
CA ARG A 71 -17.68 3.49 7.90
C ARG A 71 -16.76 4.45 8.70
N PRO A 72 -17.11 5.74 8.89
CA PRO A 72 -16.26 6.67 9.64
C PRO A 72 -16.06 6.31 11.12
N LEU A 73 -16.96 5.52 11.71
CA LEU A 73 -16.80 5.05 13.09
C LEU A 73 -15.54 4.18 13.25
N SER A 74 -15.12 3.50 12.20
CA SER A 74 -13.90 2.69 12.17
C SER A 74 -12.62 3.52 12.12
N TYR A 75 -12.68 4.81 11.75
CA TYR A 75 -11.50 5.65 11.52
C TYR A 75 -10.87 6.20 12.80
N ARG A 76 -11.62 6.22 13.90
CA ARG A 76 -11.13 6.74 15.18
C ARG A 76 -9.87 5.97 15.62
N GLY A 77 -8.78 6.70 15.82
CA GLY A 77 -7.49 6.13 16.22
C GLY A 77 -6.79 5.34 15.12
N ALA A 78 -7.15 5.52 13.84
CA ALA A 78 -6.38 4.96 12.74
C ALA A 78 -4.97 5.54 12.70
N ASP A 79 -3.97 4.67 12.66
CA ASP A 79 -2.56 5.07 12.50
C ASP A 79 -2.19 5.22 11.02
N VAL A 80 -2.85 4.46 10.14
CA VAL A 80 -2.62 4.47 8.70
C VAL A 80 -3.86 3.95 7.96
N PHE A 81 -4.12 4.52 6.78
CA PHE A 81 -5.13 3.99 5.85
C PHE A 81 -4.49 3.20 4.71
N ILE A 82 -5.11 2.08 4.35
CA ILE A 82 -4.92 1.45 3.05
C ILE A 82 -6.10 1.87 2.18
N LEU A 83 -5.83 2.66 1.14
CA LEU A 83 -6.83 3.10 0.17
C LEU A 83 -6.70 2.27 -1.09
N ALA A 84 -7.64 1.34 -1.30
CA ALA A 84 -7.61 0.37 -2.38
C ALA A 84 -8.50 0.79 -3.55
N PHE A 85 -8.00 0.59 -4.77
CA PHE A 85 -8.77 0.59 -6.01
C PHE A 85 -8.39 -0.65 -6.83
N SER A 86 -9.20 -1.01 -7.82
CA SER A 86 -8.92 -2.16 -8.67
C SER A 86 -8.23 -1.75 -9.97
N LEU A 87 -7.15 -2.46 -10.32
CA LEU A 87 -6.39 -2.24 -11.56
C LEU A 87 -7.16 -2.54 -12.85
N ILE A 88 -8.39 -3.06 -12.75
CA ILE A 88 -9.28 -3.34 -13.89
C ILE A 88 -10.55 -2.46 -13.87
N SER A 89 -10.63 -1.48 -12.97
CA SER A 89 -11.81 -0.62 -12.82
C SER A 89 -11.43 0.86 -12.74
N LYS A 90 -11.59 1.55 -13.88
CA LYS A 90 -11.42 3.01 -13.99
C LYS A 90 -12.32 3.79 -13.04
N ALA A 91 -13.55 3.34 -12.81
CA ALA A 91 -14.45 3.98 -11.85
C ALA A 91 -13.86 3.99 -10.44
N SER A 92 -13.31 2.85 -9.99
CA SER A 92 -12.68 2.76 -8.66
C SER A 92 -11.44 3.65 -8.54
N TYR A 93 -10.66 3.76 -9.62
CA TYR A 93 -9.51 4.66 -9.71
C TYR A 93 -9.92 6.13 -9.57
N GLU A 94 -10.95 6.57 -10.31
CA GLU A 94 -11.42 7.96 -10.24
C GLU A 94 -12.04 8.30 -8.87
N ASN A 95 -12.74 7.36 -8.26
CA ASN A 95 -13.36 7.53 -6.96
C ASN A 95 -12.34 7.73 -5.83
N VAL A 96 -11.07 7.31 -6.00
CA VAL A 96 -10.00 7.63 -5.04
C VAL A 96 -9.93 9.14 -4.80
N ALA A 97 -9.78 9.94 -5.86
CA ALA A 97 -9.67 11.38 -5.74
C ALA A 97 -11.03 12.06 -5.48
N LYS A 98 -12.10 11.58 -6.14
CA LYS A 98 -13.42 12.22 -6.11
C LYS A 98 -14.19 11.99 -4.80
N LYS A 99 -13.98 10.84 -4.15
CA LYS A 99 -14.79 10.38 -3.00
C LYS A 99 -13.92 10.07 -1.78
N TRP A 100 -12.98 9.14 -1.93
CA TRP A 100 -12.27 8.58 -0.78
C TRP A 100 -11.32 9.56 -0.11
N ILE A 101 -10.57 10.34 -0.88
CA ILE A 101 -9.68 11.36 -0.31
C ILE A 101 -10.47 12.43 0.46
N PRO A 102 -11.53 13.07 -0.10
CA PRO A 102 -12.36 13.98 0.67
C PRO A 102 -12.90 13.38 1.97
N GLU A 103 -13.40 12.14 1.94
CA GLU A 103 -13.94 11.44 3.12
C GLU A 103 -12.87 11.23 4.20
N LEU A 104 -11.71 10.67 3.82
CA LEU A 104 -10.61 10.40 4.75
C LEU A 104 -10.05 11.68 5.36
N ARG A 105 -9.89 12.74 4.56
CA ARG A 105 -9.38 14.03 5.05
C ARG A 105 -10.39 14.76 5.95
N HIS A 106 -11.69 14.55 5.76
CA HIS A 106 -12.72 15.10 6.62
C HIS A 106 -12.72 14.43 8.01
N TYR A 107 -12.73 13.10 8.06
CA TYR A 107 -12.91 12.36 9.32
C TYR A 107 -11.61 12.04 10.07
N ALA A 108 -10.48 11.94 9.36
CA ALA A 108 -9.19 11.56 9.93
C ALA A 108 -8.04 12.38 9.31
N PRO A 109 -8.04 13.71 9.52
CA PRO A 109 -7.01 14.59 8.97
C PRO A 109 -5.61 14.20 9.49
N GLY A 110 -4.60 14.31 8.62
CA GLY A 110 -3.20 14.03 8.97
C GLY A 110 -2.81 12.55 9.03
N VAL A 111 -3.76 11.61 9.04
CA VAL A 111 -3.44 10.18 8.97
C VAL A 111 -2.85 9.86 7.58
N PRO A 112 -1.70 9.15 7.52
CA PRO A 112 -1.08 8.81 6.26
C PRO A 112 -1.85 7.72 5.49
N ILE A 113 -1.69 7.70 4.18
CA ILE A 113 -2.45 6.84 3.25
C ILE A 113 -1.48 6.07 2.37
N VAL A 114 -1.57 4.75 2.36
CA VAL A 114 -0.94 3.89 1.35
C VAL A 114 -1.96 3.63 0.25
N LEU A 115 -1.64 4.03 -0.98
CA LEU A 115 -2.48 3.75 -2.15
C LEU A 115 -2.20 2.32 -2.64
N VAL A 116 -3.25 1.55 -2.92
CA VAL A 116 -3.12 0.16 -3.36
C VAL A 116 -3.93 -0.12 -4.62
N GLY A 117 -3.27 -0.62 -5.66
CA GLY A 117 -3.88 -1.16 -6.86
C GLY A 117 -4.03 -2.68 -6.74
N THR A 118 -5.25 -3.17 -6.60
CA THR A 118 -5.55 -4.60 -6.42
C THR A 118 -5.85 -5.31 -7.74
N LYS A 119 -5.89 -6.65 -7.69
CA LYS A 119 -6.18 -7.54 -8.83
C LYS A 119 -5.14 -7.42 -9.95
N LEU A 120 -3.87 -7.30 -9.56
CA LEU A 120 -2.75 -7.23 -10.49
C LEU A 120 -2.70 -8.41 -11.47
N ASP A 121 -3.13 -9.59 -11.03
CA ASP A 121 -3.23 -10.80 -11.85
C ASP A 121 -4.16 -10.66 -13.05
N LEU A 122 -5.13 -9.75 -12.99
CA LEU A 122 -6.11 -9.56 -14.07
C LEU A 122 -5.72 -8.46 -15.06
N ARG A 123 -4.73 -7.61 -14.73
CA ARG A 123 -4.38 -6.44 -15.56
C ARG A 123 -3.92 -6.83 -16.97
N ASP A 124 -3.21 -7.95 -17.07
CA ASP A 124 -2.64 -8.46 -18.33
C ASP A 124 -3.31 -9.76 -18.80
N ASP A 125 -4.43 -10.16 -18.15
CA ASP A 125 -5.20 -11.36 -18.50
C ASP A 125 -6.12 -11.08 -19.70
N LYS A 126 -5.68 -11.52 -20.88
CA LYS A 126 -6.42 -11.33 -22.14
C LYS A 126 -7.82 -11.97 -22.09
N GLN A 127 -7.96 -13.14 -21.48
CA GLN A 127 -9.25 -13.82 -21.42
C GLN A 127 -10.22 -13.03 -20.54
N PHE A 128 -9.73 -12.48 -19.42
CA PHE A 128 -10.54 -11.64 -18.56
C PHE A 128 -11.19 -10.46 -19.31
N PHE A 129 -10.44 -9.77 -20.18
CA PHE A 129 -10.97 -8.65 -20.98
C PHE A 129 -11.92 -9.07 -22.11
N VAL A 130 -11.78 -10.31 -22.62
CA VAL A 130 -12.77 -10.88 -23.55
C VAL A 130 -14.10 -11.10 -22.83
N ASP A 131 -14.06 -11.64 -21.61
CA ASP A 131 -15.25 -11.95 -20.82
C ASP A 131 -15.88 -10.69 -20.19
N HIS A 132 -15.09 -9.63 -19.99
CA HIS A 132 -15.50 -8.38 -19.34
C HIS A 132 -15.15 -7.16 -20.21
N PRO A 133 -15.87 -6.92 -21.33
CA PRO A 133 -15.53 -5.85 -22.28
C PRO A 133 -15.62 -4.43 -21.70
N GLY A 134 -16.29 -4.25 -20.56
CA GLY A 134 -16.35 -2.97 -19.84
C GLY A 134 -15.20 -2.73 -18.85
N ALA A 135 -14.33 -3.72 -18.62
CA ALA A 135 -13.16 -3.56 -17.76
C ALA A 135 -12.11 -2.68 -18.45
N VAL A 136 -11.50 -1.78 -17.67
CA VAL A 136 -10.48 -0.86 -18.18
C VAL A 136 -9.23 -1.00 -17.32
N PRO A 137 -8.11 -1.49 -17.89
CA PRO A 137 -6.89 -1.66 -17.14
C PRO A 137 -6.29 -0.30 -16.74
N ILE A 138 -5.73 -0.25 -15.54
CA ILE A 138 -4.97 0.89 -15.02
C ILE A 138 -3.50 0.52 -15.02
N SER A 139 -2.69 1.31 -15.71
CA SER A 139 -1.24 1.12 -15.77
C SER A 139 -0.57 1.57 -14.47
N THR A 140 0.63 1.03 -14.22
CA THR A 140 1.46 1.45 -13.08
C THR A 140 1.78 2.95 -13.10
N VAL A 141 1.94 3.53 -14.30
CA VAL A 141 2.16 4.98 -14.46
C VAL A 141 0.96 5.77 -13.95
N GLN A 142 -0.26 5.40 -14.33
CA GLN A 142 -1.48 6.06 -13.84
C GLN A 142 -1.67 5.91 -12.33
N GLY A 143 -1.30 4.76 -11.76
CA GLY A 143 -1.32 4.54 -10.32
C GLY A 143 -0.32 5.43 -9.57
N GLU A 144 0.89 5.57 -10.09
CA GLU A 144 1.92 6.45 -9.53
C GLU A 144 1.57 7.94 -9.69
N GLU A 145 0.93 8.33 -10.79
CA GLU A 145 0.37 9.67 -10.96
C GLU A 145 -0.71 9.95 -9.91
N LEU A 146 -1.65 9.02 -9.70
CA LEU A 146 -2.69 9.15 -8.68
C LEU A 146 -2.09 9.28 -7.28
N ARG A 147 -1.05 8.49 -6.96
CA ARG A 147 -0.31 8.59 -5.69
C ARG A 147 0.21 10.01 -5.45
N LYS A 148 0.82 10.61 -6.47
CA LYS A 148 1.33 12.00 -6.41
C LYS A 148 0.19 13.00 -6.21
N VAL A 149 -0.89 12.86 -6.98
CA VAL A 149 -2.06 13.75 -6.92
C VAL A 149 -2.68 13.78 -5.51
N ILE A 150 -2.79 12.63 -4.85
CA ILE A 150 -3.41 12.54 -3.52
C ILE A 150 -2.41 12.76 -2.37
N GLY A 151 -1.12 12.91 -2.67
CA GLY A 151 -0.06 13.06 -1.68
C GLY A 151 0.18 11.80 -0.83
N ALA A 152 -0.07 10.60 -1.37
CA ALA A 152 0.18 9.35 -0.65
C ALA A 152 1.68 9.04 -0.59
N PRO A 153 2.27 8.69 0.58
CA PRO A 153 3.69 8.39 0.68
C PRO A 153 4.14 7.14 -0.10
N ALA A 154 3.22 6.21 -0.39
CA ALA A 154 3.51 4.97 -1.08
C ALA A 154 2.36 4.54 -2.00
N TYR A 155 2.72 3.85 -3.10
CA TYR A 155 1.81 3.15 -3.99
C TYR A 155 2.32 1.72 -4.17
N ILE A 156 1.44 0.75 -3.99
CA ILE A 156 1.74 -0.68 -4.13
C ILE A 156 0.68 -1.34 -5.01
N GLU A 157 1.10 -2.14 -5.97
CA GLU A 157 0.21 -3.03 -6.72
C GLU A 157 0.25 -4.42 -6.08
N CYS A 158 -0.88 -5.13 -6.04
CA CYS A 158 -0.88 -6.49 -5.50
C CYS A 158 -1.97 -7.38 -6.11
N SER A 159 -1.76 -8.69 -6.00
CA SER A 159 -2.77 -9.72 -6.22
C SER A 159 -2.91 -10.58 -4.98
N SER A 160 -4.13 -10.63 -4.44
CA SER A 160 -4.50 -11.57 -3.37
C SER A 160 -4.58 -13.00 -3.88
N LYS A 161 -4.81 -13.21 -5.18
CA LYS A 161 -5.01 -14.53 -5.79
C LYS A 161 -3.69 -15.25 -6.02
N THR A 162 -2.71 -14.57 -6.61
CA THR A 162 -1.44 -15.20 -6.99
C THR A 162 -0.41 -15.17 -5.89
N GLN A 163 -0.59 -14.33 -4.85
CA GLN A 163 0.28 -14.20 -3.67
C GLN A 163 1.77 -14.37 -4.00
N GLN A 164 2.29 -13.72 -5.05
CA GLN A 164 3.65 -13.97 -5.51
C GLN A 164 4.67 -13.59 -4.42
N ALA A 165 5.12 -14.59 -3.66
CA ALA A 165 5.92 -14.40 -2.46
C ALA A 165 7.26 -13.69 -2.73
N TRP A 166 7.77 -13.79 -3.96
CA TRP A 166 9.04 -13.19 -4.39
C TRP A 166 8.91 -11.83 -5.08
N HIS A 167 7.69 -11.39 -5.41
CA HIS A 167 7.49 -10.13 -6.11
C HIS A 167 7.36 -8.98 -5.10
N PRO A 168 8.05 -7.84 -5.29
CA PRO A 168 7.90 -6.66 -4.43
C PRO A 168 6.46 -6.08 -4.43
N SER A 169 5.65 -6.46 -5.42
CA SER A 169 4.21 -6.15 -5.57
C SER A 169 3.33 -7.29 -5.02
N ASN A 170 3.55 -7.66 -3.76
CA ASN A 170 2.76 -8.69 -3.07
C ASN A 170 1.95 -8.11 -1.92
N VAL A 171 1.00 -8.90 -1.42
CA VAL A 171 0.11 -8.51 -0.32
C VAL A 171 0.91 -8.10 0.93
N LYS A 172 2.02 -8.78 1.23
CA LYS A 172 2.89 -8.43 2.37
C LYS A 172 3.49 -7.02 2.23
N GLY A 173 3.94 -6.66 1.03
CA GLY A 173 4.52 -5.35 0.73
C GLY A 173 3.56 -4.18 1.04
N VAL A 174 2.25 -4.39 0.91
CA VAL A 174 1.24 -3.40 1.31
C VAL A 174 1.32 -3.10 2.81
N PHE A 175 1.37 -4.14 3.65
CA PHE A 175 1.36 -3.99 5.10
C PHE A 175 2.72 -3.58 5.66
N ASP A 176 3.82 -4.03 5.04
CA ASP A 176 5.17 -3.52 5.34
C ASP A 176 5.25 -2.00 5.04
N ALA A 177 4.71 -1.56 3.91
CA ALA A 177 4.64 -0.15 3.57
C ALA A 177 3.78 0.64 4.55
N ALA A 178 2.64 0.10 5.00
CA ALA A 178 1.77 0.73 5.99
C ALA A 178 2.50 0.94 7.33
N ILE A 179 3.24 -0.07 7.80
CA ILE A 179 4.06 0.02 9.01
C ILE A 179 5.13 1.11 8.87
N LYS A 180 5.88 1.08 7.76
CA LYS A 180 6.94 2.06 7.49
C LYS A 180 6.39 3.50 7.42
N VAL A 181 5.31 3.69 6.68
CA VAL A 181 4.69 5.01 6.49
C VAL A 181 4.20 5.61 7.81
N LYS A 182 3.63 4.78 8.69
CA LYS A 182 3.26 5.17 10.05
C LYS A 182 4.49 5.63 10.85
N ASP A 183 5.60 4.91 10.75
CA ASP A 183 6.82 5.23 11.48
C ASP A 183 7.48 6.50 10.99
N ASP A 184 7.52 6.69 9.67
CA ASP A 184 8.02 7.92 9.04
C ASP A 184 7.13 9.13 9.41
N ALA A 185 5.81 8.94 9.53
CA ALA A 185 4.90 9.98 10.01
C ALA A 185 5.17 10.32 11.48
N PHE A 186 5.37 9.32 12.33
CA PHE A 186 5.71 9.49 13.75
C PHE A 186 7.06 10.19 13.94
N ALA A 187 8.08 9.82 13.17
CA ALA A 187 9.41 10.41 13.22
C ALA A 187 9.37 11.90 12.83
N ARG A 188 8.62 12.25 11.76
CA ARG A 188 8.39 13.64 11.34
C ARG A 188 7.66 14.45 12.41
N ALA A 189 6.64 13.90 13.05
CA ALA A 189 5.92 14.58 14.13
C ALA A 189 6.81 14.90 15.35
N LYS A 190 7.88 14.12 15.57
CA LYS A 190 8.87 14.35 16.63
C LYS A 190 10.07 15.21 16.22
N GLY A 191 10.14 15.67 14.96
CA GLY A 191 11.28 16.43 14.45
C GLY A 191 12.58 15.61 14.27
N THR A 192 12.52 14.28 14.43
CA THR A 192 13.64 13.38 14.17
C THR A 192 13.57 12.91 12.72
N THR A 193 14.33 13.54 11.83
CA THR A 193 14.43 13.09 10.43
C THR A 193 15.40 11.91 10.37
N THR A 194 14.89 10.68 10.48
CA THR A 194 15.69 9.50 10.13
C THR A 194 15.67 9.36 8.61
N SER A 195 16.80 9.67 7.95
CA SER A 195 16.95 9.52 6.51
C SER A 195 17.00 8.03 6.12
N TYR A 196 15.84 7.41 5.88
CA TYR A 196 15.72 6.03 5.38
C TYR A 196 16.05 5.88 3.88
N VAL A 197 16.54 6.95 3.22
CA VAL A 197 16.91 6.93 1.80
C VAL A 197 18.09 5.99 1.53
N LEU A 198 18.91 5.68 2.54
CA LEU A 198 20.11 4.86 2.39
C LEU A 198 19.86 3.33 2.44
N THR A 199 18.79 2.85 3.06
CA THR A 199 18.59 1.38 3.21
C THR A 199 18.06 0.70 1.95
N PHE A 200 17.29 1.41 1.11
CA PHE A 200 16.86 0.86 -0.18
C PHE A 200 17.99 0.85 -1.21
N PHE A 201 18.89 1.83 -1.18
CA PHE A 201 20.09 1.82 -2.03
C PHE A 201 21.03 0.67 -1.66
N SER A 202 21.21 0.38 -0.36
CA SER A 202 22.07 -0.72 0.09
C SER A 202 21.52 -2.11 -0.30
N ALA A 203 20.20 -2.33 -0.21
CA ALA A 203 19.60 -3.61 -0.58
C ALA A 203 19.58 -3.83 -2.11
N TYR A 204 19.39 -2.76 -2.90
CA TYR A 204 19.44 -2.84 -4.36
C TYR A 204 20.87 -3.11 -4.86
N LEU A 205 21.89 -2.45 -4.28
CA LEU A 205 23.30 -2.64 -4.63
C LEU A 205 23.86 -4.02 -4.22
N GLN A 206 23.23 -4.75 -3.30
CA GLN A 206 23.65 -6.11 -2.91
C GLN A 206 23.13 -7.21 -3.84
N SER A 207 22.17 -6.91 -4.72
CA SER A 207 21.53 -7.91 -5.60
C SER A 207 22.09 -7.96 -7.02
N HIS A 208 22.92 -6.99 -7.43
CA HIS A 208 23.50 -6.90 -8.77
C HIS A 208 25.01 -6.61 -8.69
N VAL A 209 25.81 -7.46 -9.34
CA VAL A 209 27.28 -7.34 -9.39
C VAL A 209 27.66 -6.04 -10.09
N ILE A 210 28.19 -5.08 -9.33
CA ILE A 210 28.75 -3.84 -9.86
C ILE A 210 30.16 -4.13 -10.41
N PRO A 211 30.49 -3.74 -11.66
CA PRO A 211 31.85 -3.86 -12.18
C PRO A 211 32.85 -3.10 -11.31
N ARG A 212 34.03 -3.69 -11.05
CA ARG A 212 35.09 -3.21 -10.12
C ARG A 212 35.52 -1.74 -10.27
N LYS A 213 35.12 -1.04 -11.33
CA LYS A 213 35.49 0.34 -11.61
C LYS A 213 34.83 1.37 -10.69
N TRP A 214 33.78 0.99 -9.93
CA TRP A 214 33.05 1.89 -9.03
C TRP A 214 33.34 1.68 -7.53
N GLN A 215 34.25 0.76 -7.17
CA GLN A 215 34.61 0.49 -5.77
C GLN A 215 35.64 1.46 -5.17
N MET A 216 36.07 2.50 -5.91
CA MET A 216 37.11 3.45 -5.45
C MET A 216 36.71 4.93 -5.62
N MET A 217 35.46 5.28 -5.36
CA MET A 217 35.07 6.70 -5.21
C MET A 217 34.51 6.92 -3.80
N ASP A 218 35.18 7.80 -3.06
CA ASP A 218 34.91 8.16 -1.68
C ASP A 218 33.52 8.84 -1.57
N GLN A 219 32.71 8.43 -0.59
CA GLN A 219 31.27 8.74 -0.49
C GLN A 219 30.95 10.18 -0.08
N ASN A 220 31.96 11.02 0.16
CA ASN A 220 31.78 12.38 0.65
C ASN A 220 31.78 13.48 -0.44
N HIS A 221 31.93 13.13 -1.71
CA HIS A 221 31.91 14.10 -2.81
C HIS A 221 31.11 13.64 -4.03
N ILE A 222 29.78 13.54 -3.88
CA ILE A 222 28.87 13.48 -5.03
C ILE A 222 28.06 14.77 -5.05
N SER A 223 28.32 15.63 -6.03
CA SER A 223 27.58 16.87 -6.26
C SER A 223 26.43 16.62 -7.24
N GLN A 224 25.41 17.50 -7.26
CA GLN A 224 24.30 17.41 -8.22
C GLN A 224 24.74 17.44 -9.71
N ALA A 225 26.00 17.77 -10.02
CA ALA A 225 26.53 17.75 -11.37
C ALA A 225 26.93 16.34 -11.87
N ASP A 226 27.03 15.35 -10.98
CA ASP A 226 27.57 14.01 -11.31
C ASP A 226 26.50 12.99 -11.72
N ILE A 227 25.23 13.40 -11.80
CA ILE A 227 24.09 12.55 -12.19
C ILE A 227 23.95 12.59 -13.73
N PRO A 228 24.06 11.46 -14.44
CA PRO A 228 23.86 11.44 -15.89
C PRO A 228 22.43 11.87 -16.23
N ARG A 229 22.27 12.93 -17.04
CA ARG A 229 20.99 13.20 -17.72
C ARG A 229 20.76 12.08 -18.73
N CYS A 230 19.68 11.33 -18.57
CA CYS A 230 19.25 10.35 -19.57
C CYS A 230 19.00 11.07 -20.91
N LYS A 231 19.68 10.59 -21.96
CA LYS A 231 19.22 10.68 -23.35
C LYS A 231 18.40 9.44 -23.66
#